data_AF-A0A5S3SA51-F1
#
_entry.id   AF-A0A5S3SA51-F1
#
_cell.length_a   1.000
_cell.length_b   1.000
_cell.length_c   1.000
_cell.angle_alpha   90.00
_cell.angle_beta   90.00
_cell.angle_gamma   90.00
#
_symmetry.space_group_name_H-M   'P 1'
#
loop_
_entity.id
_entity.type
_entity.pdbx_description
1 polymer ?
#
loop_
_entity_poly.entity_id
_entity_poly.type
_entity_poly.pdbx_seq_one_letter_code
_entity_poly.pdbx_strand_id
1 'polypeptide(L)'
;DEGDGTLLGAFTMDESDLDLEVSEYDVQSNTNLGFAVDAEGQIVVVDTTLLAGDTSAEMEVVAIDVRGNVSAPAMVTISVTKVAPPVVTPEPAKKSSSGSLAWLTLLVAPFAFMRRRKQK
;
A
#
# COMPACT_ATOMS: atom_id res chain seq x y z
N ASP A 1 12.71 -7.10 5.07
CA ASP A 1 11.91 -6.23 4.17
C ASP A 1 10.67 -5.80 4.96
N GLU A 2 9.96 -4.72 4.61
CA GLU A 2 8.96 -4.09 5.52
C GLU A 2 7.70 -4.95 5.80
N GLY A 3 7.53 -6.10 5.13
CA GLY A 3 6.39 -7.01 5.33
C GLY A 3 6.73 -8.45 5.72
N ASP A 4 8.01 -8.80 5.87
CA ASP A 4 8.38 -10.15 6.34
C ASP A 4 7.90 -10.36 7.79
N GLY A 5 7.43 -11.57 8.10
CA GLY A 5 6.84 -11.93 9.39
C GLY A 5 5.38 -11.51 9.56
N THR A 6 4.74 -10.94 8.54
CA THR A 6 3.31 -10.59 8.60
C THR A 6 2.45 -11.84 8.72
N LEU A 7 1.59 -11.88 9.75
CA LEU A 7 0.60 -12.92 9.97
C LEU A 7 -0.62 -12.73 9.05
N LEU A 8 -0.94 -13.74 8.24
CA LEU A 8 -2.07 -13.72 7.30
C LEU A 8 -3.29 -14.49 7.82
N GLY A 9 -3.07 -15.50 8.65
CA GLY A 9 -4.12 -16.36 9.20
C GLY A 9 -3.53 -17.55 9.96
N ALA A 10 -4.40 -18.41 10.49
CA ALA A 10 -4.00 -19.63 11.18
C ALA A 10 -5.00 -20.76 10.88
N PHE A 11 -4.51 -21.99 10.93
CA PHE A 11 -5.38 -23.16 10.86
C PHE A 11 -6.18 -23.31 12.16
N THR A 12 -7.43 -23.74 12.02
CA THR A 12 -8.29 -24.15 13.14
C THR A 12 -8.60 -25.62 13.00
N MET A 13 -8.55 -26.35 14.12
CA MET A 13 -8.88 -27.77 14.15
C MET A 13 -10.25 -27.98 14.80
N ASP A 14 -10.98 -28.95 14.27
CA ASP A 14 -12.19 -29.44 14.92
C ASP A 14 -11.76 -30.37 16.05
N GLU A 15 -12.02 -29.98 17.30
CA GLU A 15 -11.64 -30.78 18.47
C GLU A 15 -12.54 -32.03 18.63
N SER A 16 -11.91 -33.16 18.92
CA SER A 16 -12.55 -34.40 19.34
C SER A 16 -11.91 -34.96 20.61
N ASP A 17 -12.66 -35.76 21.38
CA ASP A 17 -12.19 -36.39 22.62
C ASP A 17 -10.97 -37.32 22.45
N LEU A 18 -10.67 -37.71 21.20
CA LEU A 18 -9.55 -38.59 20.85
C LEU A 18 -8.41 -37.86 20.14
N ASP A 19 -8.53 -36.55 19.96
CA ASP A 19 -7.51 -35.77 19.27
C ASP A 19 -6.27 -35.64 20.14
N LEU A 20 -5.14 -35.59 19.46
CA LEU A 20 -3.84 -35.42 20.06
C LEU A 20 -3.25 -34.11 19.60
N GLU A 21 -2.27 -33.64 20.37
CA GLU A 21 -1.53 -32.43 20.03
C GLU A 21 -0.84 -32.57 18.67
N VAL A 22 -0.89 -31.48 17.90
CA VAL A 22 -0.16 -31.35 16.64
C VAL A 22 1.31 -31.16 16.94
N SER A 23 2.14 -32.01 16.33
CA SER A 23 3.59 -31.92 16.43
C SER A 23 4.20 -31.10 15.30
N GLU A 24 3.60 -31.12 14.11
CA GLU A 24 4.15 -30.49 12.91
C GLU A 24 3.04 -30.15 11.89
N TYR A 25 3.26 -29.07 11.15
CA TYR A 25 2.53 -28.75 9.93
C TYR A 25 3.45 -28.97 8.73
N ASP A 26 3.07 -29.88 7.84
CA ASP A 26 3.82 -30.18 6.63
C ASP A 26 3.16 -29.54 5.41
N VAL A 27 3.94 -28.80 4.63
CA VAL A 27 3.49 -28.11 3.42
C VAL A 27 3.81 -28.99 2.21
N GLN A 28 2.81 -29.73 1.74
CA GLN A 28 2.96 -30.70 0.65
C GLN A 28 3.16 -30.04 -0.70
N SER A 29 2.51 -28.90 -0.92
CA SER A 29 2.68 -28.09 -2.13
C SER A 29 2.58 -26.61 -1.79
N ASN A 30 3.38 -25.80 -2.49
CA ASN A 30 3.33 -24.34 -2.40
C ASN A 30 3.76 -23.74 -3.74
N THR A 31 2.89 -22.93 -4.34
CA THR A 31 3.18 -22.27 -5.63
C THR A 31 3.97 -20.96 -5.47
N ASN A 32 4.13 -20.44 -4.25
CA ASN A 32 4.93 -19.24 -3.98
C ASN A 32 5.66 -19.31 -2.62
N LEU A 33 7.00 -19.31 -2.68
CA LEU A 33 7.88 -19.39 -1.50
C LEU A 33 7.94 -18.11 -0.65
N GLY A 34 7.24 -17.04 -1.05
CA GLY A 34 7.06 -15.84 -0.22
C GLY A 34 6.13 -16.07 0.98
N PHE A 35 5.45 -17.22 1.04
CA PHE A 35 4.60 -17.64 2.16
C PHE A 35 5.09 -18.95 2.78
N ALA A 36 4.89 -19.09 4.09
CA ALA A 36 5.15 -20.33 4.82
C ALA A 36 4.07 -20.56 5.90
N VAL A 37 4.11 -21.75 6.49
CA VAL A 37 3.40 -22.10 7.72
C VAL A 37 4.42 -22.25 8.84
N ASP A 38 4.19 -21.61 9.98
CA ASP A 38 5.05 -21.76 11.16
C ASP A 38 4.66 -22.97 12.04
N ALA A 39 5.41 -23.17 13.13
CA ALA A 39 5.20 -24.30 14.04
C ALA A 39 3.84 -24.24 14.76
N GLU A 40 3.25 -23.05 14.88
CA GLU A 40 1.95 -22.82 15.50
C GLU A 40 0.80 -22.97 14.50
N GLY A 41 1.09 -23.30 13.23
CA GLY A 41 0.09 -23.44 12.18
C GLY A 41 -0.39 -22.10 11.62
N GLN A 42 0.42 -21.05 11.74
CA GLN A 42 0.12 -19.74 11.22
C GLN A 42 0.72 -19.55 9.84
N ILE A 43 -0.04 -18.93 8.95
CA ILE A 43 0.41 -18.55 7.62
C ILE A 43 1.10 -17.20 7.72
N VAL A 44 2.38 -17.17 7.36
CA VAL A 44 3.24 -16.00 7.49
C VAL A 44 3.91 -15.63 6.17
N VAL A 45 4.15 -14.34 5.98
CA VAL A 45 4.99 -13.83 4.88
C VAL A 45 6.46 -14.03 5.25
N VAL A 46 7.24 -14.70 4.40
CA VAL A 46 8.66 -14.98 4.65
C VAL A 46 9.61 -14.27 3.70
N ASP A 47 9.14 -13.87 2.53
CA ASP A 47 9.93 -13.10 1.57
C ASP A 47 9.02 -12.22 0.70
N THR A 48 8.93 -10.93 1.04
CA THR A 48 8.14 -9.98 0.26
C THR A 48 8.71 -9.68 -1.14
N THR A 49 9.98 -10.01 -1.42
CA THR A 49 10.55 -9.82 -2.76
C THR A 49 9.94 -10.77 -3.80
N LEU A 50 9.35 -11.87 -3.33
CA LEU A 50 8.62 -12.85 -4.14
C LEU A 50 7.14 -12.48 -4.32
N LEU A 51 6.68 -11.35 -3.75
CA LEU A 51 5.28 -10.91 -3.73
C LEU A 51 5.02 -9.69 -4.63
N ALA A 52 5.61 -9.67 -5.83
CA ALA A 52 5.52 -8.53 -6.73
C ALA A 52 4.25 -8.55 -7.60
N GLY A 53 3.51 -7.44 -7.58
CA GLY A 53 2.33 -7.24 -8.45
C GLY A 53 1.09 -7.97 -7.94
N ASP A 54 0.09 -8.08 -8.82
CA ASP A 54 -1.11 -8.87 -8.52
C ASP A 54 -0.79 -10.35 -8.78
N THR A 55 -0.76 -11.14 -7.72
CA THR A 55 -0.41 -12.56 -7.77
C THR A 55 -1.31 -13.38 -6.86
N SER A 56 -1.31 -14.69 -7.05
CA SER A 56 -2.00 -15.64 -6.18
C SER A 56 -1.09 -16.81 -5.87
N ALA A 57 -1.17 -17.32 -4.64
CA ALA A 57 -0.50 -18.52 -4.21
C ALA A 57 -1.50 -19.56 -3.74
N GLU A 58 -1.16 -20.82 -3.96
CA GLU A 58 -1.91 -21.98 -3.54
C GLU A 58 -0.97 -22.87 -2.72
N MET A 59 -1.48 -23.35 -1.59
CA MET A 59 -0.72 -24.17 -0.66
C MET A 59 -1.59 -25.30 -0.13
N GLU A 60 -1.01 -26.50 -0.04
CA GLU A 60 -1.63 -27.67 0.54
C GLU A 60 -0.87 -28.06 1.81
N VAL A 61 -1.58 -28.12 2.93
CA VAL A 61 -0.98 -28.33 4.26
C VAL A 61 -1.67 -29.48 4.97
N VAL A 62 -0.88 -30.34 5.61
CA VAL A 62 -1.37 -31.36 6.54
C VAL A 62 -0.80 -31.12 7.93
N ALA A 63 -1.54 -31.56 8.93
CA ALA A 63 -1.06 -31.62 10.30
C ALA A 63 -0.67 -33.04 10.68
N ILE A 64 0.37 -33.17 11.51
CA ILE A 64 0.89 -34.43 12.00
C ILE A 64 0.86 -34.41 13.52
N ASP A 65 0.15 -35.35 14.14
CA ASP A 65 0.08 -35.44 15.61
C ASP A 65 1.33 -36.06 16.25
N VAL A 66 1.44 -35.99 17.57
CA VAL A 66 2.55 -36.57 18.35
C VAL A 66 2.73 -38.09 18.21
N ARG A 67 1.79 -38.81 17.57
CA ARG A 67 1.90 -40.23 17.24
C ARG A 67 2.21 -40.48 15.75
N GLY A 68 2.34 -39.42 14.96
CA GLY A 68 2.60 -39.48 13.52
C GLY A 68 1.35 -39.73 12.67
N ASN A 69 0.14 -39.56 13.20
CA ASN A 69 -1.07 -39.61 12.38
C ASN A 69 -1.17 -38.32 11.55
N VAL A 70 -1.53 -38.45 10.28
CA VAL A 70 -1.61 -37.35 9.33
C VAL A 70 -3.07 -36.99 9.07
N SER A 71 -3.39 -35.70 9.07
CA SER A 71 -4.73 -35.19 8.78
C SER A 71 -5.12 -35.33 7.29
N ALA A 72 -6.37 -35.02 6.97
CA ALA A 72 -6.73 -34.67 5.60
C ALA A 72 -6.03 -33.35 5.19
N PRO A 73 -5.71 -33.16 3.90
CA PRO A 73 -5.08 -31.93 3.41
C PRO A 73 -6.05 -30.74 3.43
N ALA A 74 -5.52 -29.58 3.82
CA ALA A 74 -6.20 -28.30 3.77
C ALA A 74 -5.62 -27.44 2.64
N MET A 75 -6.50 -26.92 1.77
CA MET A 75 -6.14 -26.03 0.68
C MET A 75 -6.23 -24.56 1.12
N VAL A 76 -5.17 -23.80 0.87
CA VAL A 76 -5.09 -22.37 1.17
C VAL A 76 -4.87 -21.61 -0.14
N THR A 77 -5.67 -20.54 -0.35
CA THR A 77 -5.49 -19.62 -1.47
C THR A 77 -5.20 -18.22 -0.94
N ILE A 78 -4.05 -17.66 -1.33
CA ILE A 78 -3.59 -16.34 -0.91
C ILE A 78 -3.61 -15.42 -2.13
N SER A 79 -4.27 -14.27 -2.02
CA SER A 79 -4.30 -13.26 -3.08
C SER A 79 -3.48 -12.04 -2.66
N VAL A 80 -2.50 -11.68 -3.48
CA VAL A 80 -1.67 -10.48 -3.31
C VAL A 80 -2.23 -9.39 -4.22
N THR A 81 -2.57 -8.25 -3.63
CA THR A 81 -3.07 -7.09 -4.38
C THR A 81 -2.04 -5.97 -4.33
N LYS A 82 -1.67 -5.43 -5.49
CA LYS A 82 -0.81 -4.26 -5.55
C LYS A 82 -1.57 -3.00 -5.13
N VAL A 83 -1.05 -2.30 -4.13
CA VAL A 83 -1.58 -0.98 -3.74
C VAL A 83 -1.00 0.09 -4.67
N ALA A 84 -1.87 0.86 -5.34
CA ALA A 84 -1.46 2.01 -6.13
C ALA A 84 -1.00 3.15 -5.20
N PRO A 85 0.08 3.88 -5.53
CA PRO A 85 0.50 5.03 -4.74
C PRO A 85 -0.61 6.09 -4.72
N PRO A 86 -0.75 6.84 -3.61
CA PRO A 86 -1.76 7.89 -3.52
C PRO A 86 -1.57 8.91 -4.65
N VAL A 87 -2.66 9.29 -5.31
CA VAL A 87 -2.64 10.35 -6.32
C VAL A 87 -2.44 11.68 -5.61
N VAL A 88 -1.20 12.17 -5.62
CA VAL A 88 -0.92 13.56 -5.25
C VAL A 88 -1.53 14.47 -6.31
N THR A 89 -2.65 15.10 -5.99
CA THR A 89 -3.19 16.18 -6.82
C THR A 89 -2.23 17.36 -6.67
N PRO A 90 -1.53 17.81 -7.73
CA PRO A 90 -0.66 18.97 -7.61
C PRO A 90 -1.52 20.17 -7.21
N GLU A 91 -1.11 20.85 -6.14
CA GLU A 91 -1.71 22.11 -5.71
C GLU A 91 -1.72 23.08 -6.92
N PRO A 92 -2.83 23.74 -7.25
CA PRO A 92 -2.89 24.59 -8.43
C PRO A 92 -1.82 25.67 -8.32
N ALA A 93 -0.84 25.62 -9.23
CA ALA A 93 0.20 26.62 -9.32
C ALA A 93 -0.47 28.00 -9.35
N LYS A 94 -0.18 28.83 -8.34
CA LYS A 94 -0.61 30.23 -8.31
C LYS A 94 -0.06 30.90 -9.56
N LYS A 95 -0.88 31.00 -10.61
CA LYS A 95 -0.57 31.85 -11.75
C LYS A 95 -0.55 33.27 -11.21
N SER A 96 0.65 33.83 -11.12
CA SER A 96 0.86 35.26 -11.06
C SER A 96 0.12 35.87 -12.23
N SER A 97 -1.10 36.35 -11.96
CA SER A 97 -1.85 37.24 -12.84
C SER A 97 -0.95 38.44 -13.11
N SER A 98 -0.33 38.42 -14.29
CA SER A 98 0.31 39.58 -14.90
C SER A 98 -0.80 40.56 -15.25
N GLY A 99 -1.29 41.23 -14.22
CA GLY A 99 -2.34 42.23 -14.27
C GLY A 99 -1.79 43.46 -14.96
N SER A 100 -2.13 43.57 -16.24
CA SER A 100 -1.99 44.74 -17.09
C SER A 100 -2.13 46.07 -16.33
N LEU A 101 -1.01 46.74 -16.08
CA LEU A 101 -0.94 48.14 -15.61
C LEU A 101 -1.09 49.14 -16.78
N ALA A 102 -1.64 48.71 -17.91
CA ALA A 102 -1.73 49.53 -19.14
C ALA A 102 -2.85 50.58 -19.12
N TRP A 103 -3.66 50.67 -18.06
CA TRP A 103 -4.76 51.64 -17.95
C TRP A 103 -4.42 52.94 -17.23
N LEU A 104 -3.20 53.11 -16.69
CA LEU A 104 -2.84 54.29 -15.88
C LEU A 104 -2.13 55.40 -16.68
N THR A 105 -2.29 55.46 -18.00
CA THR A 105 -1.64 56.47 -18.86
C THR A 105 -2.59 57.41 -19.61
N LEU A 106 -3.89 57.47 -19.26
CA LEU A 106 -4.87 58.28 -20.01
C LEU A 106 -5.35 59.59 -19.33
N LEU A 107 -4.68 60.13 -18.31
CA LEU A 107 -5.15 61.38 -17.68
C LEU A 107 -4.03 62.28 -17.15
N VAL A 108 -3.15 62.75 -18.04
CA VAL A 108 -2.38 63.98 -17.77
C VAL A 108 -2.30 64.82 -19.05
N ALA A 109 -3.39 65.54 -19.34
CA ALA A 109 -3.37 66.66 -20.28
C ALA A 109 -3.11 67.98 -19.51
N PRO A 110 -2.40 68.95 -20.10
CA PRO A 110 -1.74 70.05 -19.39
C PRO A 110 -2.70 71.21 -19.11
N PHE A 111 -2.87 71.57 -17.83
CA PHE A 111 -3.59 72.77 -17.39
C PHE A 111 -2.74 73.58 -16.42
N ALA A 112 -1.87 74.46 -16.94
CA ALA A 112 -1.28 75.55 -16.18
C ALA A 112 -1.11 76.79 -17.06
N PHE A 113 -2.26 77.34 -17.40
CA PHE A 113 -2.52 78.65 -17.97
C PHE A 113 -2.17 79.74 -16.95
N MET A 114 -1.30 80.70 -17.35
CA MET A 114 -1.13 82.07 -16.82
C MET A 114 -0.77 82.25 -15.32
N ARG A 115 0.13 83.18 -14.94
CA ARG A 115 -0.14 84.62 -15.01
C ARG A 115 1.14 85.46 -14.78
N ARG A 116 1.58 86.13 -15.85
CA ARG A 116 2.02 87.53 -15.95
C ARG A 116 2.34 88.30 -14.63
N ARG A 117 3.55 88.89 -14.55
CA ARG A 117 3.90 90.34 -14.38
C ARG A 117 5.31 90.52 -13.74
N LYS A 118 6.27 91.10 -14.47
CA LYS A 118 6.86 92.47 -14.36
C LYS A 118 7.58 92.73 -13.01
N GLN A 119 8.85 93.15 -13.00
CA GLN A 119 9.37 94.53 -12.85
C GLN A 119 10.89 94.33 -12.56
N LYS A 120 11.90 95.15 -12.85
CA LYS A 120 12.14 96.43 -13.55
C LYS A 120 13.64 96.39 -13.88
#